data_AF-A0A0V1FAQ2-F1
#
_entry.id   AF-A0A0V1FAQ2-F1
#
_cell.length_a   1.000
_cell.length_b   1.000
_cell.length_c   1.000
_cell.angle_alpha   90.00
_cell.angle_beta   90.00
_cell.angle_gamma   90.00
#
_symmetry.space_group_name_H-M   'P 1'
#
loop_
_entity.id
_entity.type
_entity.pdbx_description
1 polymer ?
#
loop_
_entity_poly.entity_id
_entity_poly.type
_entity_poly.pdbx_seq_one_letter_code
_entity_poly.pdbx_strand_id
1 'polypeptide(L)'
;MRKLKYHERKLLKKVDFINWQVDNNLHESKIMQRYRLKSHEEYTSYSKLSHEVRELARKIKELDPKDPFRVESSRLLIDKCYAIGLIPTRRGLDLCDSVNASAFCRRRLPVLMVKSNMVENLSTATKFVEHGHVRVGPVMISDPAFIVPRNLEDFITWTNTSAVRKHVLEYNDMKDDYDLIDDYFGDHQNMNKSRPNCRESNFFNSEDSAKKNKRPQGDCDAVFSEWAVRNNFSVLEYSRTCQAAASGVAAGILGLTGLAGFVFYFLCALVQSCVWYWKTDCRWKDYFPNFSTILLHGLFGGLFTYVLFWTFLYGIVHVY
;
A
#
# COMPACT_ATOMS: atom_id res chain seq x y z
N MET A 1 7.52 27.51 -33.42
CA MET A 1 7.86 27.39 -34.86
C MET A 1 6.96 28.32 -35.67
N ARG A 2 7.48 28.95 -36.74
CA ARG A 2 6.68 29.84 -37.60
C ARG A 2 5.61 29.03 -38.36
N LYS A 3 4.43 29.60 -38.57
CA LYS A 3 3.39 29.01 -39.43
C LYS A 3 3.88 28.95 -40.88
N LEU A 4 3.86 27.76 -41.48
CA LEU A 4 4.28 27.53 -42.86
C LEU A 4 3.32 28.20 -43.86
N LYS A 5 3.88 28.74 -44.94
CA LYS A 5 3.12 29.27 -46.09
C LYS A 5 2.48 28.13 -46.88
N TYR A 6 1.50 28.46 -47.73
CA TYR A 6 0.74 27.45 -48.48
C TYR A 6 1.63 26.51 -49.33
N HIS A 7 2.62 27.06 -50.04
CA HIS A 7 3.55 26.27 -50.85
C HIS A 7 4.47 25.38 -49.99
N GLU A 8 4.98 25.91 -48.87
CA GLU A 8 5.80 25.15 -47.91
C GLU A 8 5.03 23.96 -47.33
N ARG A 9 3.77 24.16 -46.92
CA ARG A 9 2.90 23.08 -46.41
C ARG A 9 2.54 22.05 -47.47
N LYS A 10 2.45 22.45 -48.75
CA LYS A 10 2.19 21.53 -49.87
C LYS A 10 3.38 20.58 -50.10
N LEU A 11 4.61 21.04 -49.86
CA LEU A 11 5.84 20.23 -49.91
C LEU A 11 6.01 19.41 -48.63
N LEU A 12 5.80 20.02 -47.47
CA LEU A 12 6.06 19.44 -46.14
C LEU A 12 4.77 18.88 -45.51
N LYS A 13 4.04 18.04 -46.23
CA LYS A 13 2.75 17.49 -45.75
C LYS A 13 2.86 16.51 -44.58
N LYS A 14 4.00 15.82 -44.46
CA LYS A 14 4.24 14.80 -43.43
C LYS A 14 5.09 15.32 -42.26
N VAL A 15 5.51 16.58 -42.31
CA VAL A 15 6.43 17.15 -41.31
C VAL A 15 5.62 17.84 -40.23
N ASP A 16 5.40 17.13 -39.14
CA ASP A 16 4.87 17.67 -37.89
C ASP A 16 5.83 17.31 -36.75
N PHE A 17 6.47 18.31 -36.13
CA PHE A 17 7.43 18.10 -35.04
C PHE A 17 6.77 17.77 -33.70
N ILE A 18 5.46 17.95 -33.59
CA ILE A 18 4.71 17.79 -32.32
C ILE A 18 3.94 16.47 -32.31
N ASN A 19 3.34 16.09 -33.45
CA ASN A 19 2.48 14.93 -33.55
C ASN A 19 3.12 13.91 -34.47
N TRP A 20 3.75 12.88 -33.89
CA TRP A 20 4.32 11.77 -34.64
C TRP A 20 3.32 10.61 -34.69
N GLN A 21 3.26 9.89 -35.81
CA GLN A 21 2.24 8.83 -36.00
C GLN A 21 2.36 7.66 -35.01
N VAL A 22 3.57 7.41 -34.51
CA VAL A 22 3.84 6.36 -33.50
C VAL A 22 3.41 6.82 -32.10
N ASP A 23 3.38 8.13 -31.86
CA ASP A 23 3.16 8.68 -30.53
C ASP A 23 1.72 9.12 -30.37
N ASN A 24 0.95 8.39 -29.55
CA ASN A 24 -0.40 8.83 -29.17
C ASN A 24 -0.38 9.92 -28.07
N ASN A 25 0.66 10.75 -28.07
CA ASN A 25 1.04 11.67 -27.01
C ASN A 25 -0.05 12.74 -26.76
N LEU A 26 -0.72 13.21 -27.82
CA LEU A 26 -1.82 14.19 -27.69
C LEU A 26 -3.02 13.62 -26.94
N HIS A 27 -3.37 12.35 -27.18
CA HIS A 27 -4.51 11.72 -26.51
C HIS A 27 -4.21 11.52 -25.02
N GLU A 28 -3.02 11.02 -24.74
CA GLU A 28 -2.54 10.83 -23.38
C GLU A 28 -2.45 12.15 -22.61
N SER A 29 -1.78 13.16 -23.17
CA SER A 29 -1.66 14.49 -22.56
C SER A 29 -3.03 15.09 -22.23
N LYS A 30 -4.04 14.90 -23.10
CA LYS A 30 -5.42 15.32 -22.84
C LYS A 30 -6.03 14.59 -21.64
N ILE A 31 -5.81 13.28 -21.51
CA ILE A 31 -6.32 12.49 -20.37
C ILE A 31 -5.59 12.88 -19.08
N MET A 32 -4.27 13.00 -19.13
CA MET A 32 -3.46 13.45 -18.00
C MET A 32 -3.90 14.82 -17.49
N GLN A 33 -4.13 15.77 -18.41
CA GLN A 33 -4.61 17.10 -18.05
C GLN A 33 -6.04 17.08 -17.50
N ARG A 34 -6.93 16.26 -18.08
CA ARG A 34 -8.32 16.12 -17.63
C ARG A 34 -8.43 15.58 -16.21
N TYR A 35 -7.71 14.52 -15.88
CA TYR A 35 -7.78 13.86 -14.57
C TYR A 35 -6.63 14.22 -13.63
N ARG A 36 -5.80 15.20 -14.01
CA ARG A 36 -4.65 15.69 -13.22
C ARG A 36 -3.77 14.53 -12.71
N LEU A 37 -3.38 13.64 -13.61
CA LEU A 37 -2.39 12.58 -13.32
C LEU A 37 -1.04 13.24 -13.05
N LYS A 38 -0.29 12.79 -12.04
CA LYS A 38 1.02 13.36 -11.68
C LYS A 38 2.13 12.89 -12.61
N SER A 39 2.15 11.58 -12.87
CA SER A 39 3.18 10.91 -13.66
C SER A 39 2.59 10.27 -14.91
N HIS A 40 3.38 10.25 -15.98
CA HIS A 40 3.13 9.48 -17.20
C HIS A 40 3.09 7.97 -16.92
N GLU A 41 3.84 7.52 -15.91
CA GLU A 41 3.87 6.11 -15.47
C GLU A 41 2.50 5.64 -14.97
N GLU A 42 1.75 6.51 -14.27
CA GLU A 42 0.38 6.21 -13.82
C GLU A 42 -0.52 5.90 -15.02
N TYR A 43 -0.47 6.75 -16.06
CA TYR A 43 -1.28 6.54 -17.26
C TYR A 43 -0.87 5.27 -18.01
N THR A 44 0.44 5.06 -18.19
CA THR A 44 0.98 3.86 -18.85
C THR A 44 0.54 2.59 -18.13
N SER A 45 0.55 2.61 -16.80
CA SER A 45 0.11 1.48 -15.97
C SER A 45 -1.39 1.21 -16.13
N TYR A 46 -2.23 2.25 -16.11
CA TYR A 46 -3.67 2.10 -16.37
C TYR A 46 -3.97 1.65 -17.80
N SER A 47 -3.20 2.12 -18.77
CA SER A 47 -3.31 1.68 -20.17
C SER A 47 -3.01 0.19 -20.29
N LYS A 48 -1.89 -0.27 -19.71
CA LYS A 48 -1.50 -1.68 -19.66
C LYS A 48 -2.58 -2.54 -18.99
N LEU A 49 -3.06 -2.15 -17.81
CA LEU A 49 -4.14 -2.86 -17.11
C LEU A 49 -5.43 -2.93 -17.94
N SER A 50 -5.81 -1.83 -18.60
CA SER A 50 -6.99 -1.83 -19.49
C SER A 50 -6.81 -2.73 -20.71
N HIS A 51 -5.58 -2.86 -21.21
CA HIS A 51 -5.24 -3.80 -22.29
C HIS A 51 -5.36 -5.25 -21.82
N GLU A 52 -4.82 -5.59 -20.65
CA GLU A 52 -4.89 -6.93 -20.07
C GLU A 52 -6.34 -7.37 -19.84
N VAL A 53 -7.21 -6.48 -19.34
CA VAL A 53 -8.65 -6.75 -19.16
C VAL A 53 -9.32 -7.05 -20.50
N ARG A 54 -9.04 -6.27 -21.54
CA ARG A 54 -9.61 -6.48 -22.89
C ARG A 54 -9.07 -7.74 -23.54
N GLU A 55 -7.78 -8.01 -23.39
CA GLU A 55 -7.15 -9.23 -23.90
C GLU A 55 -7.78 -10.48 -23.28
N LEU A 56 -7.97 -10.47 -21.96
CA LEU A 56 -8.62 -11.57 -21.25
C LEU A 56 -10.09 -11.72 -21.71
N ALA A 57 -10.82 -10.62 -21.87
CA ALA A 57 -12.18 -10.65 -22.41
C ALA A 57 -12.22 -11.24 -23.83
N ARG A 58 -11.28 -10.88 -24.72
CA ARG A 58 -11.20 -11.44 -26.08
C ARG A 58 -10.85 -12.92 -26.09
N LYS A 59 -9.90 -13.36 -25.26
CA LYS A 59 -9.57 -14.78 -25.10
C LYS A 59 -10.78 -15.59 -24.64
N ILE A 60 -11.53 -15.09 -23.66
CA ILE A 60 -12.77 -15.74 -23.21
C ILE A 60 -13.83 -15.77 -24.34
N LYS A 61 -13.92 -14.71 -25.17
CA LYS A 61 -14.83 -14.69 -26.32
C LYS A 61 -14.48 -15.70 -27.42
N GLU A 62 -13.21 -16.11 -27.52
CA GLU A 62 -12.73 -17.08 -28.51
C GLU A 62 -13.15 -18.53 -28.17
N LEU A 63 -13.34 -18.86 -26.89
CA LEU A 63 -13.74 -20.20 -26.44
C LEU A 63 -15.16 -20.59 -26.90
N ASP A 64 -15.51 -21.88 -26.88
CA ASP A 64 -16.88 -22.30 -27.21
C ASP A 64 -17.91 -21.80 -26.17
N PRO A 65 -19.08 -21.28 -26.59
CA PRO A 65 -20.12 -20.80 -25.68
C PRO A 65 -20.67 -21.84 -24.69
N LYS A 66 -20.54 -23.15 -24.96
CA LYS A 66 -21.05 -24.22 -24.08
C LYS A 66 -20.03 -24.69 -23.05
N ASP A 67 -18.77 -24.27 -23.18
CA ASP A 67 -17.72 -24.67 -22.24
C ASP A 67 -18.00 -24.08 -20.85
N PRO A 68 -18.09 -24.91 -19.78
CA PRO A 68 -18.26 -24.43 -18.41
C PRO A 68 -17.20 -23.41 -17.99
N PHE A 69 -15.96 -23.56 -18.46
CA PHE A 69 -14.87 -22.64 -18.11
C PHE A 69 -15.13 -21.22 -18.63
N ARG A 70 -15.72 -21.08 -19.83
CA ARG A 70 -16.08 -19.79 -20.40
C ARG A 70 -17.15 -19.09 -19.55
N VAL A 71 -18.17 -19.83 -19.12
CA VAL A 71 -19.27 -19.28 -18.31
C VAL A 71 -18.75 -18.78 -16.95
N GLU A 72 -17.95 -19.60 -16.28
CA GLU A 72 -17.38 -19.24 -14.98
C GLU A 72 -16.41 -18.05 -15.09
N SER A 73 -15.46 -18.11 -16.03
CA SER A 73 -14.47 -17.05 -16.22
C SER A 73 -15.11 -15.72 -16.64
N SER A 74 -16.14 -15.77 -17.50
CA SER A 74 -16.92 -14.58 -17.87
C SER A 74 -17.57 -13.94 -16.65
N ARG A 75 -18.22 -14.75 -15.80
CA ARG A 75 -18.86 -14.28 -14.58
C ARG A 75 -17.85 -13.62 -13.64
N LEU A 76 -16.73 -14.28 -13.37
CA LEU A 76 -15.67 -13.77 -12.49
C LEU A 76 -15.09 -12.44 -12.98
N LEU A 77 -14.82 -12.33 -14.28
CA LEU A 77 -14.30 -11.09 -14.87
C LEU A 77 -15.31 -9.95 -14.73
N ILE A 78 -16.56 -10.20 -15.11
CA ILE A 78 -17.63 -9.19 -15.05
C ILE A 78 -17.86 -8.74 -13.59
N ASP A 79 -17.92 -9.68 -12.65
CA ASP A 79 -18.12 -9.37 -11.23
C ASP A 79 -16.96 -8.52 -10.69
N LYS A 80 -15.72 -8.86 -11.02
CA LYS A 80 -14.54 -8.09 -10.60
C LYS A 80 -14.53 -6.68 -11.21
N CYS A 81 -14.77 -6.55 -12.51
CA CYS A 81 -14.83 -5.26 -13.19
C CYS A 81 -15.98 -4.37 -12.67
N TYR A 82 -17.14 -4.99 -12.35
CA TYR A 82 -18.26 -4.29 -11.76
C TYR A 82 -17.96 -3.84 -10.33
N ALA A 83 -17.38 -4.71 -9.49
CA ALA A 83 -17.05 -4.40 -8.10
C ALA A 83 -16.07 -3.22 -7.98
N ILE A 84 -15.06 -3.16 -8.86
CA ILE A 84 -14.13 -2.02 -8.94
C ILE A 84 -14.82 -0.76 -9.51
N GLY A 85 -15.83 -0.94 -10.35
CA GLY A 85 -16.61 0.14 -10.95
C GLY A 85 -16.15 0.58 -12.33
N LEU A 86 -15.38 -0.25 -13.04
CA LEU A 86 -14.97 -0.01 -14.43
C LEU A 86 -16.16 -0.07 -15.39
N ILE A 87 -17.14 -0.92 -15.07
CA ILE A 87 -18.33 -1.18 -15.88
C ILE A 87 -19.59 -0.81 -15.09
N PRO A 88 -20.62 -0.20 -15.73
CA PRO A 88 -21.88 0.16 -15.07
C PRO A 88 -22.82 -1.01 -14.79
N THR A 89 -22.84 -2.06 -15.62
CA THR A 89 -23.79 -3.18 -15.53
C THR A 89 -23.13 -4.53 -15.72
N ARG A 90 -23.66 -5.59 -15.09
CA ARG A 90 -23.14 -6.97 -15.21
C ARG A 90 -23.62 -7.75 -16.45
N ARG A 91 -24.28 -7.08 -17.41
CA ARG A 91 -25.09 -7.77 -18.44
C ARG A 91 -24.31 -8.45 -19.56
N GLY A 92 -23.03 -8.12 -19.78
CA GLY A 92 -22.30 -8.69 -20.89
C GLY A 92 -20.79 -8.46 -20.88
N LEU A 93 -20.07 -9.41 -21.48
CA LEU A 93 -18.62 -9.39 -21.64
C LEU A 93 -18.16 -8.32 -22.64
N ASP A 94 -19.06 -7.80 -23.48
CA ASP A 94 -18.77 -6.72 -24.43
C ASP A 94 -18.34 -5.43 -23.75
N LEU A 95 -18.90 -5.14 -22.58
CA LEU A 95 -18.51 -3.97 -21.81
C LEU A 95 -17.06 -4.06 -21.32
N CYS A 96 -16.58 -5.27 -20.98
CA CYS A 96 -15.19 -5.51 -20.58
C CYS A 96 -14.21 -5.22 -21.73
N ASP A 97 -14.62 -5.50 -22.98
CA ASP A 97 -13.81 -5.25 -24.18
C ASP A 97 -13.68 -3.74 -24.50
N SER A 98 -14.63 -2.93 -24.02
CA SER A 98 -14.62 -1.47 -24.19
C SER A 98 -13.90 -0.69 -23.07
N VAL A 99 -13.28 -1.39 -22.09
CA VAL A 99 -12.62 -0.74 -20.94
C VAL A 99 -11.34 -0.02 -21.38
N ASN A 100 -11.29 1.28 -21.13
CA ASN A 100 -10.15 2.15 -21.42
C ASN A 100 -9.46 2.64 -20.13
N ALA A 101 -8.23 3.17 -20.25
CA ALA A 101 -7.50 3.80 -19.15
C ALA A 101 -8.29 4.92 -18.44
N SER A 102 -9.13 5.64 -19.18
CA SER A 102 -10.03 6.65 -18.62
C SER A 102 -11.04 6.09 -17.61
N ALA A 103 -11.44 4.82 -17.73
CA ALA A 103 -12.34 4.19 -16.76
C ALA A 103 -11.68 4.06 -15.39
N PHE A 104 -10.39 3.70 -15.34
CA PHE A 104 -9.60 3.67 -14.11
C PHE A 104 -9.42 5.08 -13.54
N CYS A 105 -9.10 6.06 -14.39
CA CYS A 105 -8.92 7.45 -13.96
C CYS A 105 -10.17 8.02 -13.27
N ARG A 106 -11.37 7.67 -13.76
CA ARG A 106 -12.65 8.08 -13.15
C ARG A 106 -12.93 7.46 -11.78
N ARG A 107 -12.27 6.33 -11.45
CA ARG A 107 -12.42 5.64 -10.17
C ARG A 107 -11.40 6.07 -9.12
N ARG A 108 -10.50 7.00 -9.46
CA ARG A 108 -9.55 7.58 -8.50
C ARG A 108 -10.30 8.42 -7.46
N LEU A 109 -9.80 8.41 -6.23
CA LEU A 109 -10.40 9.11 -5.09
C LEU A 109 -10.70 10.60 -5.37
N PRO A 110 -9.78 11.43 -5.92
CA PRO A 110 -10.09 12.84 -6.17
C PRO A 110 -11.23 13.06 -7.18
N VAL A 111 -11.34 12.19 -8.19
CA VAL A 111 -12.40 12.30 -9.22
C VAL A 111 -13.75 11.92 -8.63
N LEU A 112 -13.78 10.91 -7.75
CA LEU A 112 -14.99 10.51 -7.04
C LEU A 112 -15.43 11.57 -6.04
N MET A 113 -14.52 12.25 -5.35
CA MET A 113 -14.86 13.38 -4.47
C MET A 113 -15.57 14.52 -5.23
N VAL A 114 -15.08 14.84 -6.43
CA VAL A 114 -15.74 15.84 -7.29
C VAL A 114 -17.10 15.34 -7.78
N LYS A 115 -17.19 14.06 -8.16
CA LYS A 115 -18.46 13.45 -8.58
C LYS A 115 -19.52 13.42 -7.47
N SER A 116 -19.11 13.21 -6.22
CA SER A 116 -19.99 13.25 -5.04
C SER A 116 -20.26 14.67 -4.53
N ASN A 117 -19.82 15.72 -5.24
CA ASN A 117 -19.93 17.13 -4.87
C ASN A 117 -19.32 17.47 -3.49
N MET A 118 -18.33 16.69 -3.02
CA MET A 118 -17.59 17.00 -1.79
C MET A 118 -16.59 18.13 -2.02
N VAL A 119 -16.09 18.26 -3.25
CA VAL A 119 -15.15 19.30 -3.68
C VAL A 119 -15.52 19.76 -5.09
N GLU A 120 -15.44 21.05 -5.37
CA GLU A 120 -15.78 21.60 -6.69
C GLU A 120 -14.69 21.33 -7.74
N ASN A 121 -13.42 21.48 -7.36
CA ASN A 121 -12.28 21.44 -8.27
C ASN A 121 -11.40 20.22 -8.04
N LEU A 122 -11.03 19.53 -9.14
CA LEU A 122 -10.18 18.34 -9.09
C LEU A 122 -8.79 18.64 -8.50
N SER A 123 -8.20 19.80 -8.82
CA SER A 123 -6.90 20.21 -8.28
C SER A 123 -6.94 20.38 -6.76
N THR A 124 -8.05 20.90 -6.23
CA THR A 124 -8.24 21.08 -4.78
C THR A 124 -8.47 19.73 -4.11
N ALA A 125 -9.23 18.84 -4.74
CA ALA A 125 -9.44 17.48 -4.25
C ALA A 125 -8.11 16.72 -4.09
N THR A 126 -7.21 16.80 -5.09
CA THR A 126 -5.88 16.19 -5.00
C THR A 126 -5.08 16.72 -3.81
N LYS A 127 -5.10 18.04 -3.57
CA LYS A 127 -4.41 18.64 -2.41
C LYS A 127 -4.99 18.17 -1.08
N PHE A 128 -6.32 18.09 -0.97
CA PHE A 128 -6.96 17.62 0.27
C PHE A 128 -6.65 16.16 0.59
N VAL A 129 -6.54 15.31 -0.44
CA VAL A 129 -6.09 13.93 -0.27
C VAL A 129 -4.62 13.88 0.15
N GLU A 130 -3.73 14.62 -0.51
CA GLU A 130 -2.30 14.69 -0.14
C GLU A 130 -2.06 15.18 1.29
N HIS A 131 -2.88 16.11 1.76
CA HIS A 131 -2.82 16.61 3.14
C HIS A 131 -3.46 15.68 4.18
N GLY A 132 -4.12 14.59 3.77
CA GLY A 132 -4.73 13.62 4.69
C GLY A 132 -6.06 14.06 5.29
N HIS A 133 -6.82 14.93 4.63
CA HIS A 133 -8.14 15.36 5.11
C HIS A 133 -9.26 14.36 4.82
N VAL A 134 -8.99 13.34 4.00
CA VAL A 134 -10.00 12.42 3.48
C VAL A 134 -9.76 11.02 4.04
N ARG A 135 -10.84 10.35 4.42
CA ARG A 135 -10.83 8.93 4.77
C ARG A 135 -11.87 8.16 3.97
N VAL A 136 -11.62 6.86 3.81
CA VAL A 136 -12.57 5.92 3.24
C VAL A 136 -12.87 4.89 4.30
N GLY A 137 -14.09 4.94 4.83
CA GLY A 137 -14.45 4.21 6.05
C GLY A 137 -13.56 4.68 7.22
N PRO A 138 -12.87 3.77 7.94
CA PRO A 138 -12.02 4.14 9.07
C PRO A 138 -10.60 4.61 8.68
N VAL A 139 -10.14 4.32 7.45
CA VAL A 139 -8.74 4.53 7.07
C VAL A 139 -8.55 5.88 6.38
N MET A 140 -7.59 6.68 6.86
CA MET A 140 -7.14 7.91 6.21
C MET A 140 -6.32 7.56 4.96
N ILE A 141 -6.56 8.27 3.85
CA ILE A 141 -5.87 8.01 2.58
C ILE A 141 -5.10 9.27 2.16
N SER A 142 -3.78 9.14 2.04
CA SER A 142 -2.87 10.18 1.55
C SER A 142 -2.67 10.16 0.03
N ASP A 143 -2.90 9.01 -0.60
CA ASP A 143 -2.52 8.77 -1.99
C ASP A 143 -3.65 9.09 -2.98
N PRO A 144 -3.48 10.08 -3.89
CA PRO A 144 -4.51 10.42 -4.88
C PRO A 144 -4.73 9.35 -5.95
N ALA A 145 -3.78 8.42 -6.10
CA ALA A 145 -3.86 7.29 -7.00
C ALA A 145 -4.73 6.14 -6.47
N PHE A 146 -5.24 6.23 -5.25
CA PHE A 146 -6.13 5.22 -4.68
C PHE A 146 -7.41 5.07 -5.51
N ILE A 147 -7.68 3.84 -5.98
CA ILE A 147 -8.89 3.49 -6.72
C ILE A 147 -9.94 3.00 -5.72
N VAL A 148 -11.07 3.70 -5.67
CA VAL A 148 -12.15 3.33 -4.76
C VAL A 148 -13.08 2.32 -5.43
N PRO A 149 -13.28 1.11 -4.88
CA PRO A 149 -14.26 0.17 -5.37
C PRO A 149 -15.69 0.65 -5.07
N ARG A 150 -16.71 0.10 -5.76
CA ARG A 150 -18.09 0.60 -5.65
C ARG A 150 -18.66 0.52 -4.23
N ASN A 151 -18.34 -0.55 -3.51
CA ASN A 151 -18.77 -0.75 -2.13
C ASN A 151 -18.19 0.26 -1.13
N LEU A 152 -17.08 0.94 -1.49
CA LEU A 152 -16.45 1.94 -0.64
C LEU A 152 -16.78 3.38 -1.04
N GLU A 153 -17.51 3.58 -2.14
CA GLU A 153 -17.86 4.92 -2.65
C GLU A 153 -18.70 5.71 -1.64
N ASP A 154 -19.61 5.04 -0.92
CA ASP A 154 -20.51 5.67 0.05
C ASP A 154 -19.81 6.04 1.37
N PHE A 155 -18.65 5.44 1.65
CA PHE A 155 -17.90 5.67 2.89
C PHE A 155 -16.81 6.74 2.76
N ILE A 156 -16.79 7.49 1.66
CA ILE A 156 -15.87 8.62 1.47
C ILE A 156 -16.33 9.78 2.35
N THR A 157 -15.55 10.09 3.40
CA THR A 157 -15.86 11.18 4.34
C THR A 157 -14.62 11.98 4.69
N TRP A 158 -14.81 13.19 5.24
CA TRP A 158 -13.72 13.94 5.85
C TRP A 158 -13.23 13.24 7.12
N THR A 159 -11.95 13.38 7.44
CA THR A 159 -11.41 12.97 8.74
C THR A 159 -11.97 13.84 9.85
N ASN A 160 -12.15 13.28 11.05
CA ASN A 160 -12.76 13.98 12.18
C ASN A 160 -11.95 15.24 12.56
N THR A 161 -10.63 15.14 12.49
CA THR A 161 -9.67 16.20 12.79
C THR A 161 -9.53 17.26 11.70
N SER A 162 -10.12 17.06 10.52
CA SER A 162 -9.96 17.95 9.38
C SER A 162 -10.55 19.34 9.64
N ALA A 163 -9.76 20.37 9.37
CA ALA A 163 -10.24 21.76 9.39
C ALA A 163 -11.37 21.99 8.38
N VAL A 164 -11.37 21.28 7.25
CA VAL A 164 -12.43 21.37 6.25
C VAL A 164 -13.76 20.85 6.81
N ARG A 165 -13.73 19.74 7.56
CA ARG A 165 -14.94 19.22 8.23
C ARG A 165 -15.48 20.23 9.22
N LYS A 166 -14.60 20.80 10.06
CA LYS A 166 -14.99 21.82 11.06
C LYS A 166 -15.63 23.03 10.39
N HIS A 167 -15.04 23.54 9.31
CA HIS A 167 -15.59 24.66 8.56
C HIS A 167 -16.95 24.34 7.94
N VAL A 168 -17.14 23.14 7.38
CA VAL A 168 -18.44 22.71 6.82
C VAL A 168 -19.50 22.58 7.91
N LEU A 169 -19.16 22.03 9.08
CA LEU A 169 -20.08 21.92 10.21
C LEU A 169 -20.45 23.29 10.78
N GLU A 170 -19.47 24.18 10.89
CA GLU A 170 -19.67 25.57 11.34
C GLU A 170 -20.56 26.35 10.39
N TYR A 171 -20.33 26.23 9.08
CA TYR A 171 -21.19 26.86 8.07
C TYR A 171 -22.65 26.35 8.12
N ASN A 172 -22.85 25.09 8.50
CA ASN A 172 -24.16 24.49 8.64
C ASN A 172 -24.78 24.67 10.03
N ASP A 173 -24.12 25.40 10.95
CA ASP A 173 -24.52 25.53 12.36
C ASP A 173 -24.71 24.20 13.10
N MET A 174 -24.01 23.14 12.68
CA MET A 174 -24.05 21.79 13.26
C MET A 174 -22.77 21.43 14.03
N LYS A 175 -21.95 22.43 14.34
CA LYS A 175 -20.69 22.22 15.05
C LYS A 175 -20.97 21.98 16.53
N ASP A 176 -20.65 20.78 16.99
CA ASP A 176 -20.62 20.43 18.40
C ASP A 176 -19.16 20.48 18.90
N ASP A 177 -18.91 21.20 19.99
CA ASP A 177 -17.58 21.32 20.58
C ASP A 177 -17.14 20.04 21.32
N TYR A 178 -18.08 19.14 21.66
CA TYR A 178 -17.76 17.85 22.31
C TYR A 178 -17.16 16.81 21.35
N ASP A 179 -17.51 16.86 20.06
CA ASP A 179 -16.97 15.98 19.01
C ASP A 179 -15.43 16.06 18.89
N LEU A 180 -14.83 17.15 19.38
CA LEU A 180 -13.39 17.38 19.35
C LEU A 180 -12.64 16.69 20.50
N ILE A 181 -13.36 16.25 21.54
CA ILE A 181 -12.79 15.70 22.78
C ILE A 181 -12.57 14.18 22.66
N ASP A 182 -13.43 13.46 21.94
CA ASP A 182 -13.31 12.01 21.73
C ASP A 182 -11.98 11.62 21.03
N ASP A 183 -11.48 12.49 20.14
CA ASP A 183 -10.20 12.28 19.46
C ASP A 183 -8.99 12.42 20.42
N TYR A 184 -9.09 13.19 21.52
CA TYR A 184 -8.01 13.31 22.51
C TYR A 184 -7.84 12.05 23.37
N PHE A 185 -8.93 11.31 23.65
CA PHE A 185 -8.86 10.06 24.42
C PHE A 185 -8.48 8.85 23.56
N GLY A 186 -8.76 8.88 22.25
CA GLY A 186 -8.34 7.83 21.30
C GLY A 186 -6.82 7.71 21.11
N ASP A 187 -6.09 8.82 21.26
CA ASP A 187 -4.63 8.86 21.07
C ASP A 187 -3.83 8.45 22.31
N HIS A 188 -4.43 8.38 23.51
CA HIS A 188 -3.68 8.03 24.73
C HIS A 188 -3.18 6.57 24.78
N GLN A 189 -3.71 5.66 23.95
CA GLN A 189 -3.09 4.34 23.76
C GLN A 189 -1.98 4.31 22.69
N ASN A 190 -1.90 5.33 21.83
CA ASN A 190 -0.87 5.45 20.79
C ASN A 190 0.20 6.54 21.09
N MET A 191 0.10 7.23 22.23
CA MET A 191 0.97 8.34 22.64
C MET A 191 2.30 7.95 23.32
N ASN A 192 2.81 6.74 23.11
CA ASN A 192 4.18 6.38 23.53
C ASN A 192 5.17 6.27 22.36
N LYS A 193 4.88 6.90 21.21
CA LYS A 193 5.89 7.15 20.18
C LYS A 193 5.83 8.59 19.69
N SER A 194 6.92 9.30 19.97
CA SER A 194 7.36 10.55 19.35
C SER A 194 6.57 11.82 19.68
N ARG A 195 7.03 12.55 20.70
CA ARG A 195 6.93 14.02 20.72
C ARG A 195 8.35 14.62 20.73
N PRO A 196 8.72 15.49 19.79
CA PRO A 196 9.62 16.58 20.08
C PRO A 196 8.80 17.79 20.55
N ASN A 197 9.28 18.39 21.62
CA ASN A 197 8.70 19.50 22.37
C ASN A 197 8.80 20.80 21.57
N CYS A 198 7.72 21.55 21.37
CA CYS A 198 7.79 22.95 20.95
C CYS A 198 6.73 23.80 21.65
N ARG A 199 7.23 24.87 22.30
CA ARG A 199 6.53 25.94 23.00
C ARG A 199 5.61 26.72 22.05
N GLU A 200 4.44 27.08 22.57
CA GLU A 200 3.56 28.12 22.01
C GLU A 200 4.23 29.50 22.04
N SER A 201 4.04 30.27 20.95
CA SER A 201 3.78 31.72 21.02
C SER A 201 3.36 32.30 19.65
N ASN A 202 2.15 32.85 19.63
CA ASN A 202 1.65 34.10 19.01
C ASN A 202 1.99 34.50 17.55
N PHE A 203 0.93 34.59 16.75
CA PHE A 203 0.46 35.66 15.83
C PHE A 203 1.43 36.75 15.26
N PHE A 204 1.29 36.95 13.93
CA PHE A 204 1.49 38.15 13.09
C PHE A 204 2.80 38.39 12.27
N ASN A 205 2.59 38.41 10.95
CA ASN A 205 3.15 39.18 9.81
C ASN A 205 4.63 39.25 9.38
N SER A 206 4.72 39.26 8.03
CA SER A 206 5.63 39.91 7.08
C SER A 206 7.08 39.43 6.87
N GLU A 207 7.32 39.17 5.57
CA GLU A 207 8.49 39.38 4.70
C GLU A 207 9.93 39.01 5.11
N ASP A 208 10.61 38.48 4.09
CA ASP A 208 12.06 38.40 3.86
C ASP A 208 12.94 37.67 4.88
N SER A 209 13.50 36.54 4.44
CA SER A 209 14.96 36.38 4.27
C SER A 209 15.32 34.94 3.94
N ALA A 210 15.98 34.76 2.79
CA ALA A 210 16.75 33.58 2.50
C ALA A 210 17.78 33.30 3.62
N LYS A 211 17.74 32.10 4.21
CA LYS A 211 18.91 31.45 4.80
C LYS A 211 18.78 29.93 4.74
N LYS A 212 19.78 29.35 4.08
CA LYS A 212 20.08 27.93 3.93
C LYS A 212 19.81 27.14 5.21
N ASN A 213 19.13 26.00 5.08
CA ASN A 213 19.41 24.86 5.94
C ASN A 213 19.51 23.60 5.09
N LYS A 214 20.75 23.11 4.94
CA LYS A 214 21.06 21.80 4.35
C LYS A 214 20.45 20.74 5.27
N ARG A 215 19.52 19.93 4.77
CA ARG A 215 19.12 18.69 5.44
C ARG A 215 20.27 17.69 5.25
N PRO A 216 20.73 17.00 6.30
CA PRO A 216 21.61 15.86 6.12
C PRO A 216 20.81 14.78 5.39
N GLN A 217 21.35 14.32 4.28
CA GLN A 217 20.85 13.20 3.52
C GLN A 217 21.20 11.93 4.29
N GLY A 218 20.19 11.33 4.93
CA GLY A 218 20.28 10.04 5.61
C GLY A 218 19.14 9.15 5.12
N ASP A 219 19.52 7.96 4.67
CA ASP A 219 18.76 6.84 4.09
C ASP A 219 17.23 6.94 3.99
N CYS A 220 16.74 6.66 2.78
CA CYS A 220 15.34 6.47 2.43
C CYS A 220 14.60 5.65 3.50
N ASP A 221 13.56 6.24 4.10
CA ASP A 221 12.59 5.51 4.93
C ASP A 221 11.99 4.39 4.08
N ALA A 222 12.46 3.15 4.28
CA ALA A 222 11.93 1.98 3.62
C ALA A 222 10.45 1.82 4.04
N VAL A 223 9.54 2.11 3.12
CA VAL A 223 8.09 1.99 3.35
C VAL A 223 7.74 0.50 3.41
N PHE A 224 7.75 -0.07 4.61
CA PHE A 224 7.32 -1.44 4.84
C PHE A 224 5.79 -1.51 4.90
N SER A 225 5.19 -2.49 4.22
CA SER A 225 3.79 -2.84 4.46
C SER A 225 3.67 -3.48 5.86
N GLU A 226 2.86 -2.86 6.73
CA GLU A 226 2.67 -3.30 8.12
C GLU A 226 2.20 -4.76 8.20
N TRP A 227 1.33 -5.17 7.27
CA TRP A 227 0.84 -6.55 7.19
C TRP A 227 1.91 -7.56 6.77
N ALA A 228 2.78 -7.18 5.82
CA ALA A 228 3.86 -8.05 5.34
C ALA A 228 4.93 -8.26 6.43
N VAL A 229 5.30 -7.20 7.14
CA VAL A 229 6.26 -7.28 8.25
C VAL A 229 5.70 -8.13 9.39
N ARG A 230 4.43 -7.96 9.76
CA ARG A 230 3.79 -8.77 10.80
C ARG A 230 3.74 -10.26 10.42
N ASN A 231 3.42 -10.57 9.17
CA ASN A 231 3.46 -11.95 8.67
C ASN A 231 4.89 -12.53 8.75
N ASN A 232 5.91 -11.78 8.33
CA ASN A 232 7.32 -12.22 8.43
C ASN A 232 7.74 -12.52 9.87
N PHE A 233 7.32 -11.68 10.83
CA PHE A 233 7.54 -11.93 12.26
C PHE A 233 6.87 -13.22 12.75
N SER A 234 5.62 -13.47 12.35
CA SER A 234 4.91 -14.70 12.74
C SER A 234 5.57 -15.97 12.19
N VAL A 235 6.09 -15.92 10.96
CA VAL A 235 6.80 -17.04 10.33
C VAL A 235 8.13 -17.32 11.05
N LEU A 236 8.87 -16.26 11.44
CA LEU A 236 10.08 -16.40 12.24
C LEU A 236 9.82 -17.04 13.62
N GLU A 237 8.78 -16.60 14.32
CA GLU A 237 8.42 -17.15 15.63
C GLU A 237 8.02 -18.62 15.56
N TYR A 238 7.22 -19.00 14.57
CA TYR A 238 6.84 -20.39 14.32
C TYR A 238 8.07 -21.27 14.01
N SER A 239 9.01 -20.76 13.22
CA SER A 239 10.25 -21.46 12.90
C SER A 239 11.12 -21.67 14.15
N ARG A 240 11.23 -20.66 15.02
CA ARG A 240 12.03 -20.74 16.26
C ARG A 240 11.42 -21.67 17.30
N THR A 241 10.10 -21.70 17.44
CA THR A 241 9.42 -22.63 18.36
C THR A 241 9.59 -24.08 17.91
N CYS A 242 9.44 -24.37 16.61
CA CYS A 242 9.73 -25.68 16.05
C CYS A 242 11.20 -26.10 16.29
N GLN A 243 12.15 -25.20 16.05
CA GLN A 243 13.58 -25.47 16.26
C GLN A 243 13.90 -25.69 17.74
N ALA A 244 13.30 -24.93 18.65
CA ALA A 244 13.49 -25.08 20.10
C ALA A 244 13.00 -26.44 20.61
N ALA A 245 11.85 -26.92 20.10
CA ALA A 245 11.35 -28.25 20.39
C ALA A 245 12.31 -29.35 19.87
N ALA A 246 12.74 -29.24 18.61
CA ALA A 246 13.68 -30.20 18.00
C ALA A 246 15.05 -30.22 18.70
N SER A 247 15.60 -29.06 19.05
CA SER A 247 16.87 -28.99 19.80
C SER A 247 16.71 -29.47 21.25
N GLY A 248 15.52 -29.30 21.86
CA GLY A 248 15.21 -29.82 23.19
C GLY A 248 15.21 -31.34 23.21
N VAL A 249 14.55 -31.95 22.23
CA VAL A 249 14.58 -33.40 21.99
C VAL A 249 16.01 -33.90 21.79
N ALA A 250 16.79 -33.24 20.92
CA ALA A 250 18.18 -33.63 20.66
C ALA A 250 19.07 -33.53 21.91
N ALA A 251 18.95 -32.45 22.69
CA ALA A 251 19.69 -32.27 23.94
C ALA A 251 19.32 -33.30 25.01
N GLY A 252 18.04 -33.69 25.08
CA GLY A 252 17.54 -34.72 25.98
C GLY A 252 18.07 -36.11 25.65
N ILE A 253 18.07 -36.50 24.37
CA ILE A 253 18.62 -37.79 23.92
C ILE A 253 20.12 -37.85 24.18
N LEU A 254 20.85 -36.79 23.85
CA LEU A 254 22.31 -36.71 24.05
C LEU A 254 22.72 -36.70 25.53
N GLY A 255 21.78 -36.54 26.46
CA GLY A 255 22.08 -36.61 27.89
C GLY A 255 22.80 -35.37 28.43
N LEU A 256 22.69 -34.23 27.77
CA LEU A 256 23.36 -32.99 28.21
C LEU A 256 22.75 -32.51 29.52
N THR A 257 23.58 -32.23 30.52
CA THR A 257 23.15 -31.78 31.86
C THR A 257 23.75 -30.42 32.23
N GLY A 258 23.05 -29.68 33.10
CA GLY A 258 23.53 -28.41 33.65
C GLY A 258 23.71 -27.31 32.59
N LEU A 259 24.83 -26.58 32.67
CA LEU A 259 25.13 -25.46 31.77
C LEU A 259 25.32 -25.87 30.30
N ALA A 260 25.71 -27.13 30.04
CA ALA A 260 25.99 -27.61 28.69
C ALA A 260 24.74 -27.64 27.80
N GLY A 261 23.57 -27.98 28.35
CA GLY A 261 22.31 -27.93 27.59
C GLY A 261 21.88 -26.51 27.24
N PHE A 262 22.04 -25.56 28.17
CA PHE A 262 21.78 -24.15 27.87
C PHE A 262 22.71 -23.61 26.78
N VAL A 263 24.00 -23.97 26.79
CA VAL A 263 24.93 -23.61 25.72
C VAL A 263 24.49 -24.21 24.37
N PHE A 264 24.04 -25.47 24.37
CA PHE A 264 23.54 -26.14 23.17
C PHE A 264 22.33 -25.43 22.54
N TYR A 265 21.43 -24.90 23.36
CA TYR A 265 20.31 -24.09 22.89
C TYR A 265 20.76 -22.83 22.15
N PHE A 266 21.70 -22.07 22.72
CA PHE A 266 22.23 -20.86 22.07
C PHE A 266 23.00 -21.20 20.78
N LEU A 267 23.74 -22.32 20.74
CA LEU A 267 24.41 -22.77 19.53
C LEU A 267 23.40 -23.10 18.41
N CYS A 268 22.32 -23.83 18.72
CA CYS A 268 21.28 -24.11 17.74
C CYS A 268 20.54 -22.84 17.27
N ALA A 269 20.32 -21.88 18.16
CA ALA A 269 19.71 -20.59 17.82
C ALA A 269 20.60 -19.72 16.90
N LEU A 270 21.93 -19.78 17.08
CA LEU A 270 22.89 -19.13 16.18
C LEU A 270 22.89 -19.78 14.80
N VAL A 271 22.90 -21.12 14.73
CA VAL A 271 22.80 -21.86 13.46
C VAL A 271 21.51 -21.49 12.72
N GLN A 272 20.38 -21.41 13.42
CA GLN A 272 19.11 -20.99 12.83
C GLN A 272 19.15 -19.56 12.30
N SER A 273 19.83 -18.65 13.01
CA SER A 273 20.03 -17.27 12.56
C SER A 273 20.87 -17.19 11.28
N CYS A 274 21.88 -18.05 11.13
CA CYS A 274 22.68 -18.18 9.90
C CYS A 274 21.85 -18.73 8.73
N VAL A 275 20.97 -19.72 8.96
CA VAL A 275 20.08 -20.28 7.94
C VAL A 275 19.14 -19.20 7.38
N TRP A 276 18.57 -18.36 8.24
CA TRP A 276 17.73 -17.25 7.82
C TRP A 276 18.51 -16.18 7.07
N TYR A 277 19.71 -15.84 7.53
CA TYR A 277 20.59 -14.90 6.83
C TYR A 277 20.88 -15.37 5.39
N TRP A 278 21.19 -16.66 5.22
CA TRP A 278 21.45 -17.24 3.90
C TRP A 278 20.18 -17.28 3.03
N LYS A 279 19.04 -17.68 3.60
CA LYS A 279 17.76 -17.74 2.87
C LYS A 279 17.28 -16.38 2.37
N THR A 280 17.78 -15.28 2.95
CA THR A 280 17.45 -13.90 2.54
C THR A 280 18.39 -13.32 1.47
N ASP A 281 19.22 -14.13 0.80
CA ASP A 281 20.15 -13.71 -0.27
C ASP A 281 21.02 -12.48 0.12
N CYS A 282 21.42 -12.41 1.39
CA CYS A 282 22.18 -11.28 1.97
C CYS A 282 21.48 -9.90 1.90
N ARG A 283 20.19 -9.83 1.56
CA ARG A 283 19.39 -8.58 1.50
C ARG A 283 18.34 -8.51 2.62
N TRP A 284 18.81 -8.53 3.87
CA TRP A 284 17.94 -8.52 5.06
C TRP A 284 17.14 -7.21 5.25
N LYS A 285 17.65 -6.08 4.73
CA LYS A 285 17.02 -4.75 4.83
C LYS A 285 15.66 -4.68 4.13
N ASP A 286 15.38 -5.58 3.20
CA ASP A 286 14.12 -5.63 2.45
C ASP A 286 12.99 -6.28 3.27
N TYR A 287 13.32 -7.06 4.32
CA TYR A 287 12.36 -7.91 5.04
C TYR A 287 12.20 -7.54 6.51
N PHE A 288 13.26 -7.05 7.16
CA PHE A 288 13.24 -6.70 8.57
C PHE A 288 13.83 -5.32 8.81
N PRO A 289 13.21 -4.52 9.70
CA PRO A 289 13.66 -3.16 9.98
C PRO A 289 14.99 -3.13 10.76
N ASN A 290 15.30 -4.17 11.54
CA ASN A 290 16.51 -4.23 12.36
C ASN A 290 17.21 -5.59 12.23
N PHE A 291 18.54 -5.60 12.35
CA PHE A 291 19.31 -6.85 12.38
C PHE A 291 19.10 -7.59 13.71
N SER A 292 19.00 -6.84 14.81
CA SER A 292 18.79 -7.39 16.15
C SER A 292 17.47 -8.15 16.29
N THR A 293 16.46 -7.87 15.46
CA THR A 293 15.21 -8.64 15.47
C THR A 293 15.38 -10.03 14.86
N ILE A 294 16.29 -10.20 13.90
CA ILE A 294 16.62 -11.53 13.35
C ILE A 294 17.35 -12.36 14.40
N LEU A 295 18.12 -11.73 15.30
CA LEU A 295 18.93 -12.41 16.30
C LEU A 295 18.17 -12.65 17.61
N LEU A 296 17.50 -11.64 18.17
CA LEU A 296 16.96 -11.67 19.54
C LEU A 296 15.43 -11.78 19.64
N HIS A 297 14.68 -11.60 18.56
CA HIS A 297 13.21 -11.61 18.63
C HIS A 297 12.66 -13.02 18.93
N GLY A 298 11.92 -13.18 20.02
CA GLY A 298 11.30 -14.46 20.39
C GLY A 298 12.25 -15.53 20.98
N LEU A 299 13.51 -15.20 21.27
CA LEU A 299 14.47 -16.15 21.85
C LEU A 299 14.03 -16.64 23.25
N PHE A 300 13.51 -15.75 24.09
CA PHE A 300 13.00 -16.13 25.41
C PHE A 300 11.72 -16.97 25.34
N GLY A 301 10.88 -16.77 24.32
CA GLY A 301 9.67 -17.59 24.11
C GLY A 301 10.01 -19.04 23.76
N GLY A 302 11.06 -19.26 22.96
CA GLY A 302 11.55 -20.60 22.63
C GLY A 302 12.25 -21.33 23.77
N LEU A 303 12.82 -20.61 24.74
CA LEU A 303 13.54 -21.19 25.87
C LEU A 303 12.64 -22.10 26.72
N PHE A 304 11.41 -21.65 27.00
CA PHE A 304 10.45 -22.45 27.78
C PHE A 304 10.12 -23.77 27.08
N THR A 305 9.82 -23.73 25.77
CA THR A 305 9.56 -24.94 24.98
C THR A 305 10.78 -25.86 24.93
N TYR A 306 11.99 -25.31 24.81
CA TYR A 306 13.23 -26.09 24.82
C TYR A 306 13.41 -26.85 26.14
N VAL A 307 13.29 -26.16 27.28
CA VAL A 307 13.47 -26.76 28.61
C VAL A 307 12.44 -27.87 28.87
N LEU A 308 11.20 -27.68 28.43
CA LEU A 308 10.14 -28.69 28.55
C LEU A 308 10.50 -29.98 27.83
N PHE A 309 10.88 -29.91 26.55
CA PHE A 309 11.25 -31.12 25.78
C PHE A 309 12.58 -31.73 26.23
N TRP A 310 13.54 -30.89 26.63
CA TRP A 310 14.84 -31.33 27.13
C TRP A 310 14.71 -32.15 28.40
N THR A 311 14.01 -31.63 29.41
CA THR A 311 13.82 -32.32 30.70
C THR A 311 12.93 -33.56 30.56
N PHE A 312 11.88 -33.48 29.73
CA PHE A 312 10.98 -34.59 29.47
C PHE A 312 11.68 -35.80 28.84
N LEU A 313 12.42 -35.59 27.74
CA LEU A 313 13.11 -36.72 27.09
C LEU A 313 14.37 -37.18 27.83
N TYR A 314 15.07 -36.27 28.52
CA TYR A 314 16.17 -36.67 29.39
C TYR A 314 15.69 -37.63 30.49
N GLY A 315 14.55 -37.32 31.13
CA GLY A 315 13.95 -38.19 32.14
C GLY A 315 13.49 -39.54 31.60
N ILE A 316 13.00 -39.59 30.36
CA ILE A 316 12.58 -40.85 29.72
C ILE A 316 13.77 -41.74 29.34
N VAL A 317 14.88 -41.17 28.88
CA VAL A 317 15.99 -41.95 28.31
C VAL A 317 17.05 -42.30 29.35
N HIS A 318 17.30 -41.42 30.33
CA HIS A 318 18.42 -41.55 31.27
C HIS A 318 18.00 -41.86 32.71
N VAL A 319 16.71 -41.68 33.06
CA VAL A 319 16.21 -41.92 34.43
C VAL A 319 15.29 -43.14 34.52
N TYR A 320 14.46 -43.37 33.49
CA TYR A 320 13.63 -44.57 33.31
C TYR A 320 14.29 -45.57 32.37
#